data_AF-A0A916H6Z1-F1
#
_entry.id   AF-A0A916H6Z1-F1
#
_cell.length_a   1.000
_cell.length_b   1.000
_cell.length_c   1.000
_cell.angle_alpha   90.00
_cell.angle_beta   90.00
_cell.angle_gamma   90.00
#
_symmetry.space_group_name_H-M   'P 1'
#
loop_
_entity.id
_entity.type
_entity.pdbx_description
1 polymer ?
#
loop_
_entity_poly.entity_id
_entity_poly.type
_entity_poly.pdbx_seq_one_letter_code
_entity_poly.pdbx_strand_id
1 'polypeptide(L)'
;MTTLFQTTIEHLLKSHNLLENFQKQASFHVRFEKTGYQPLVIERHGDMISVAHYFEQNGDLIADPDVELHYPSWVPTAITQAFFGYRQKFIERDGKTYVDTRFDREVSSFLSLWARNIKAQGWAEGGRVHHDDQP
;
A
#
# COMPACT_ATOMS: atom_id res chain seq x y z
N MET A 1 -10.36 -15.54 -2.41
CA MET A 1 -9.59 -15.54 -3.67
C MET A 1 -8.49 -14.51 -3.52
N THR A 2 -7.23 -14.89 -3.68
CA THR A 2 -6.08 -13.99 -3.54
C THR A 2 -6.02 -13.03 -4.74
N THR A 3 -5.82 -11.74 -4.49
CA THR A 3 -5.73 -10.74 -5.58
C THR A 3 -4.32 -10.67 -6.16
N LEU A 4 -4.17 -10.13 -7.38
CA LEU A 4 -2.84 -9.88 -7.96
C LEU A 4 -2.02 -8.91 -7.10
N PHE A 5 -2.68 -7.93 -6.47
CA PHE A 5 -2.02 -6.97 -5.61
C PHE A 5 -1.47 -7.65 -4.35
N GLN A 6 -2.29 -8.45 -3.66
CA GLN A 6 -1.85 -9.25 -2.52
C GLN A 6 -0.65 -10.12 -2.87
N THR A 7 -0.74 -10.92 -3.94
CA THR A 7 0.38 -11.82 -4.31
C THR A 7 1.64 -11.05 -4.68
N THR A 8 1.51 -9.86 -5.27
CA THR A 8 2.66 -9.02 -5.64
C THR A 8 3.36 -8.45 -4.40
N ILE A 9 2.61 -7.90 -3.44
CA ILE A 9 3.17 -7.34 -2.22
C ILE A 9 3.75 -8.46 -1.33
N GLU A 10 3.04 -9.57 -1.16
CA GLU A 10 3.55 -10.71 -0.39
C GLU A 10 4.80 -11.31 -1.03
N HIS A 11 4.87 -11.39 -2.37
CA HIS A 11 6.08 -11.82 -3.07
C HIS A 11 7.24 -10.86 -2.84
N LEU A 12 7.01 -9.54 -2.96
CA LEU A 12 8.02 -8.52 -2.65
C LEU A 12 8.55 -8.68 -1.23
N LEU A 13 7.67 -8.72 -0.23
CA LEU A 13 8.07 -8.90 1.18
C LEU A 13 8.82 -10.22 1.39
N LYS A 14 8.40 -11.31 0.73
CA LYS A 14 9.07 -12.60 0.82
C LYS A 14 10.49 -12.57 0.23
N SER A 15 10.69 -11.91 -0.91
CA SER A 15 12.01 -11.76 -1.53
C SER A 15 13.02 -11.02 -0.65
N HIS A 16 12.52 -10.20 0.27
CA HIS A 16 13.34 -9.47 1.26
C HIS A 16 13.32 -10.11 2.66
N ASN A 17 12.77 -11.31 2.83
CA ASN A 17 12.64 -12.02 4.11
C ASN A 17 11.80 -11.28 5.17
N LEU A 18 10.85 -10.45 4.73
CA LEU A 18 10.00 -9.62 5.60
C LEU A 18 8.57 -10.14 5.76
N LEU A 19 8.14 -11.10 4.91
CA LEU A 19 6.75 -11.56 4.89
C LEU A 19 6.30 -12.15 6.23
N GLU A 20 7.16 -12.92 6.91
CA GLU A 20 6.83 -13.52 8.20
C GLU A 20 6.61 -12.45 9.28
N ASN A 21 7.46 -11.42 9.30
CA ASN A 21 7.33 -10.30 10.24
C ASN A 21 6.02 -9.53 9.98
N PHE A 22 5.73 -9.21 8.71
CA PHE A 22 4.48 -8.58 8.32
C PHE A 22 3.25 -9.36 8.80
N GLN A 23 3.24 -10.69 8.63
CA GLN A 23 2.10 -11.55 9.00
C GLN A 23 1.93 -11.73 10.51
N LYS A 24 3.03 -11.80 11.27
CA LYS A 24 3.00 -12.13 12.71
C LYS A 24 2.91 -10.92 13.63
N GLN A 25 3.51 -9.78 13.28
CA GLN A 25 3.63 -8.63 14.19
C GLN A 25 2.47 -7.66 14.01
N ALA A 26 1.81 -7.27 15.09
CA ALA A 26 0.69 -6.32 15.05
C ALA A 26 1.05 -4.94 14.45
N SER A 27 2.33 -4.60 14.40
CA SER A 27 2.84 -3.43 13.70
C SER A 27 3.97 -3.86 12.77
N PHE A 28 4.02 -3.32 11.57
CA PHE A 28 5.07 -3.56 10.59
C PHE A 28 5.30 -2.29 9.77
N HIS A 29 6.55 -2.02 9.42
CA HIS A 29 6.92 -0.93 8.53
C HIS A 29 8.11 -1.39 7.68
N VAL A 30 8.07 -1.08 6.39
CA VAL A 30 9.24 -1.13 5.52
C VAL A 30 9.13 -0.03 4.46
N ARG A 31 10.26 0.62 4.22
CA ARG A 31 10.45 1.52 3.10
C ARG A 31 11.44 0.91 2.11
N PHE A 32 11.06 0.81 0.85
CA PHE A 32 11.92 0.37 -0.24
C PHE A 32 12.38 1.57 -1.07
N GLU A 33 13.68 1.63 -1.32
CA GLU A 33 14.34 2.60 -2.18
C GLU A 33 14.77 1.96 -3.50
N LYS A 34 14.63 2.68 -4.61
CA LYS A 34 15.09 2.25 -5.93
C LYS A 34 15.35 3.42 -6.86
N THR A 35 16.55 3.47 -7.42
CA THR A 35 16.93 4.51 -8.39
C THR A 35 15.92 4.63 -9.54
N GLY A 36 15.47 5.85 -9.81
CA GLY A 36 14.50 6.14 -10.87
C GLY A 36 13.03 5.98 -10.47
N TYR A 37 12.74 5.57 -9.23
CA TYR A 37 11.39 5.45 -8.71
C TYR A 37 11.23 6.18 -7.38
N GLN A 38 10.00 6.59 -7.10
CA GLN A 38 9.63 7.08 -5.78
C GLN A 38 9.66 5.91 -4.78
N PRO A 39 10.08 6.14 -3.51
CA PRO A 39 10.09 5.12 -2.47
C PRO A 39 8.73 4.39 -2.39
N LEU A 40 8.77 3.08 -2.18
CA LEU A 40 7.58 2.25 -1.94
C LEU A 40 7.54 1.88 -0.46
N VAL A 41 6.51 2.30 0.26
CA VAL A 41 6.34 2.04 1.69
C VAL A 41 5.19 1.06 1.89
N ILE A 42 5.40 0.06 2.76
CA ILE A 42 4.39 -0.91 3.17
C ILE A 42 4.33 -0.93 4.69
N GLU A 43 3.14 -0.69 5.23
CA GLU A 43 2.89 -0.62 6.67
C GLU A 43 1.74 -1.54 7.07
N ARG A 44 1.76 -1.97 8.32
CA ARG A 44 0.64 -2.64 8.97
C ARG A 44 0.46 -2.08 10.38
N HIS A 45 -0.78 -1.76 10.74
CA HIS A 45 -1.17 -1.39 12.10
C HIS A 45 -2.46 -2.14 12.46
N GLY A 46 -2.31 -3.23 13.21
CA GLY A 46 -3.38 -4.16 13.52
C GLY A 46 -3.96 -4.77 12.23
N ASP A 47 -5.23 -4.44 11.96
CA ASP A 47 -5.98 -4.94 10.82
C ASP A 47 -5.95 -3.97 9.61
N MET A 48 -5.15 -2.90 9.65
CA MET A 48 -4.97 -1.98 8.54
C MET A 48 -3.59 -2.19 7.89
N ILE A 49 -3.57 -2.31 6.57
CA ILE A 49 -2.39 -2.32 5.71
C ILE A 49 -2.39 -0.99 4.95
N SER A 50 -1.28 -0.26 4.93
CA SER A 50 -1.07 0.83 3.96
C SER A 50 0.03 0.43 2.98
N VAL A 51 -0.18 0.73 1.71
CA VAL A 51 0.86 0.66 0.67
C VAL A 51 0.87 1.99 -0.05
N ALA A 52 2.02 2.66 -0.07
CA ALA A 52 2.13 4.01 -0.61
C ALA A 52 3.43 4.23 -1.40
N HIS A 53 3.36 5.10 -2.40
CA HIS A 53 4.54 5.80 -2.89
C HIS A 53 4.60 7.21 -2.32
N TYR A 54 5.80 7.71 -2.04
CA TYR A 54 6.01 9.08 -1.56
C TYR A 54 6.87 9.86 -2.55
N PHE A 55 6.46 11.07 -2.92
CA PHE A 55 7.32 12.03 -3.61
C PHE A 55 7.54 13.28 -2.75
N GLU A 56 8.63 14.00 -3.00
CA GLU A 56 8.91 15.25 -2.30
C GLU A 56 8.39 16.45 -3.09
N GLN A 57 7.71 17.37 -2.41
CA GLN A 57 7.32 18.66 -2.96
C GLN A 57 7.52 19.74 -1.90
N ASN A 58 8.33 20.75 -2.23
CA ASN A 58 8.68 21.84 -1.30
C ASN A 58 9.25 21.38 0.05
N GLY A 59 9.93 20.22 0.09
CA GLY A 59 10.46 19.62 1.32
C GLY A 59 9.47 18.73 2.08
N ASP A 60 8.21 18.65 1.65
CA ASP A 60 7.21 17.77 2.24
C ASP A 60 7.12 16.45 1.47
N LEU A 61 7.04 15.33 2.20
CA LEU A 61 6.72 14.03 1.62
C LEU A 61 5.21 13.92 1.39
N ILE A 62 4.81 13.73 0.14
CA ILE A 62 3.43 13.59 -0.29
C ILE A 62 3.20 12.15 -0.77
N ALA A 63 2.19 11.49 -0.20
CA ALA A 63 1.80 10.16 -0.63
C ALA A 63 0.96 10.21 -1.92
N ASP A 64 1.38 9.48 -2.96
CA ASP A 64 0.60 9.28 -4.19
C ASP A 64 1.09 8.06 -5.02
N PRO A 65 0.27 7.01 -5.16
CA PRO A 65 -0.94 6.73 -4.38
C PRO A 65 -0.60 6.30 -2.94
N ASP A 66 -1.60 6.35 -2.05
CA ASP A 66 -1.65 5.58 -0.80
C ASP A 66 -2.95 4.78 -0.77
N VAL A 67 -2.86 3.46 -0.59
CA VAL A 67 -4.02 2.57 -0.49
C VAL A 67 -4.03 1.88 0.87
N GLU A 68 -5.17 2.00 1.54
CA GLU A 68 -5.46 1.26 2.77
C GLU A 68 -6.26 -0.01 2.45
N LEU A 69 -5.89 -1.13 3.09
CA LEU A 69 -6.57 -2.41 2.96
C LEU A 69 -6.75 -3.07 4.32
N HIS A 70 -7.80 -3.88 4.46
CA HIS A 70 -8.04 -4.67 5.65
C HIS A 70 -7.16 -5.94 5.67
N TYR A 71 -6.42 -6.17 6.74
CA TYR A 71 -5.72 -7.44 7.02
C TYR A 71 -6.65 -8.40 7.78
N PRO A 72 -6.69 -9.70 7.45
CA PRO A 72 -5.88 -10.40 6.44
C PRO A 72 -6.59 -10.52 5.08
N SER A 73 -7.71 -9.83 4.87
CA SER A 73 -8.55 -10.04 3.68
C SER A 73 -8.04 -9.35 2.42
N TRP A 74 -7.15 -8.36 2.54
CA TRP A 74 -6.66 -7.48 1.48
C TRP A 74 -7.79 -6.77 0.72
N VAL A 75 -8.93 -6.57 1.37
CA VAL A 75 -10.04 -5.78 0.81
C VAL A 75 -9.68 -4.30 0.95
N PRO A 76 -9.65 -3.52 -0.14
CA PRO A 76 -9.35 -2.10 -0.05
C PRO A 76 -10.43 -1.36 0.73
N THR A 77 -10.02 -0.46 1.62
CA THR A 77 -10.89 0.33 2.49
C THR A 77 -10.82 1.82 2.20
N ALA A 78 -9.66 2.32 1.77
CA ALA A 78 -9.49 3.70 1.35
C ALA A 78 -8.37 3.87 0.32
N ILE A 79 -8.36 5.00 -0.37
CA ILE A 79 -7.29 5.43 -1.24
C ILE A 79 -7.13 6.95 -1.15
N THR A 80 -5.89 7.42 -1.07
CA THR A 80 -5.50 8.82 -1.21
C THR A 80 -4.68 8.96 -2.48
N GLN A 81 -5.01 9.98 -3.28
CA GLN A 81 -4.18 10.39 -4.42
C GLN A 81 -4.01 11.90 -4.34
N ALA A 82 -2.77 12.39 -4.40
CA ALA A 82 -2.46 13.80 -4.11
C ALA A 82 -3.32 14.80 -4.92
N PHE A 83 -3.63 14.48 -6.18
CA PHE A 83 -4.42 15.34 -7.07
C PHE A 83 -5.91 14.98 -7.16
N PHE A 84 -6.35 13.86 -6.58
CA PHE A 84 -7.76 13.41 -6.64
C PHE A 84 -8.42 13.31 -5.26
N GLY A 85 -7.66 13.55 -4.19
CA GLY A 85 -8.13 13.55 -2.82
C GLY A 85 -8.24 12.17 -2.19
N TYR A 86 -8.89 12.15 -1.02
CA TYR A 86 -9.15 10.95 -0.24
C TYR A 86 -10.53 10.36 -0.56
N ARG A 87 -10.60 9.03 -0.66
CA ARG A 87 -11.85 8.29 -0.88
C ARG A 87 -11.86 7.04 -0.03
N GLN A 88 -12.96 6.78 0.66
CA GLN A 88 -13.16 5.60 1.51
C GLN A 88 -14.39 4.79 1.11
N LYS A 89 -14.34 3.48 1.34
CA LYS A 89 -15.41 2.55 1.01
C LYS A 89 -16.63 2.71 1.91
N PHE A 90 -16.40 2.86 3.21
CA PHE A 90 -17.42 2.98 4.24
C PHE A 90 -17.51 4.44 4.66
N ILE A 91 -18.70 5.02 4.60
CA ILE A 91 -18.94 6.45 4.87
C ILE A 91 -19.92 6.53 6.04
N GLU A 92 -19.45 7.04 7.18
CA GLU A 92 -20.29 7.27 8.34
C GLU A 92 -21.03 8.60 8.20
N ARG A 93 -22.36 8.55 8.23
CA ARG A 93 -23.21 9.74 8.16
C ARG A 93 -24.51 9.52 8.92
N ASP A 94 -24.88 10.47 9.78
CA ASP A 94 -26.14 10.45 10.54
C ASP A 94 -26.35 9.15 11.35
N GLY A 95 -25.26 8.61 11.91
CA GLY A 95 -25.26 7.35 12.69
C GLY A 95 -25.47 6.09 11.84
N LYS A 96 -25.30 6.19 10.51
CA LYS A 96 -25.41 5.07 9.58
C LYS A 96 -24.14 4.95 8.74
N THR A 97 -23.73 3.70 8.51
CA THR A 97 -22.69 3.35 7.55
C THR A 97 -23.29 3.24 6.14
N TYR A 98 -22.77 4.03 5.21
CA TYR A 98 -23.04 3.93 3.78
C TYR A 98 -21.87 3.24 3.09
N VAL A 99 -22.15 2.49 2.02
CA VAL A 99 -21.11 1.81 1.22
C VAL A 99 -21.05 2.44 -0.16
N ASP A 100 -19.88 2.93 -0.57
CA ASP A 100 -19.64 3.31 -1.97
C ASP A 100 -19.56 2.05 -2.83
N THR A 101 -20.65 1.78 -3.56
CA THR A 101 -20.79 0.59 -4.40
C THR A 101 -19.90 0.59 -5.64
N ARG A 102 -19.29 1.73 -6.00
CA ARG A 102 -18.34 1.84 -7.12
C ARG A 102 -16.90 1.64 -6.67
N PHE A 103 -16.62 1.85 -5.39
CA PHE A 103 -15.28 1.81 -4.81
C PHE A 103 -14.53 0.53 -5.17
N ASP A 104 -15.13 -0.63 -4.89
CA ASP A 104 -14.47 -1.92 -5.10
C ASP A 104 -14.05 -2.12 -6.56
N ARG A 105 -14.92 -1.79 -7.52
CA ARG A 105 -14.63 -1.97 -8.95
C ARG A 105 -13.46 -1.09 -9.40
N GLU A 106 -13.48 0.19 -9.01
CA GLU A 106 -12.48 1.17 -9.43
C GLU A 106 -11.14 0.92 -8.75
N VAL A 107 -11.13 0.75 -7.42
CA VAL A 107 -9.91 0.55 -6.66
C VAL A 107 -9.30 -0.82 -6.95
N SER A 108 -10.10 -1.88 -7.14
CA SER A 108 -9.53 -3.18 -7.52
C SER A 108 -8.91 -3.17 -8.93
N SER A 109 -9.50 -2.40 -9.86
CA SER A 109 -8.92 -2.22 -11.21
C SER A 109 -7.59 -1.47 -11.13
N PHE A 110 -7.54 -0.41 -10.32
CA PHE A 110 -6.31 0.34 -10.03
C PHE A 110 -5.24 -0.54 -9.38
N LEU A 111 -5.58 -1.26 -8.30
CA LEU A 111 -4.65 -2.17 -7.60
C LEU A 111 -4.09 -3.24 -8.53
N SER A 112 -4.91 -3.76 -9.45
CA SER A 112 -4.44 -4.73 -10.45
C SER A 112 -3.44 -4.10 -11.43
N LEU A 113 -3.65 -2.86 -11.85
CA LEU A 113 -2.69 -2.11 -12.67
C LEU A 113 -1.40 -1.82 -11.90
N TRP A 114 -1.53 -1.31 -10.67
CA TRP A 114 -0.40 -0.94 -9.84
C TRP A 114 0.47 -2.15 -9.48
N ALA A 115 -0.15 -3.30 -9.18
CA ALA A 115 0.57 -4.57 -8.97
C ALA A 115 1.46 -4.94 -10.17
N ARG A 116 0.93 -4.81 -11.40
CA ARG A 116 1.73 -5.05 -12.62
C ARG A 116 2.89 -4.06 -12.73
N ASN A 117 2.67 -2.80 -12.38
CA ASN A 117 3.73 -1.79 -12.38
C ASN A 117 4.81 -2.12 -11.34
N ILE A 118 4.45 -2.40 -10.07
CA ILE A 118 5.39 -2.80 -9.02
C ILE A 118 6.22 -4.00 -9.47
N LYS A 119 5.58 -5.01 -10.07
CA LYS A 119 6.30 -6.17 -10.61
C LYS A 119 7.25 -5.78 -11.75
N ALA A 120 6.79 -4.98 -12.71
CA ALA A 120 7.60 -4.54 -13.85
C ALA A 120 8.78 -3.63 -13.44
N GLN A 121 8.63 -2.87 -12.35
CA GLN A 121 9.67 -2.02 -11.80
C GLN A 121 10.80 -2.82 -11.14
N GLY A 122 10.59 -4.10 -10.81
CA GLY A 122 11.64 -5.00 -10.29
C GLY A 122 12.03 -4.73 -8.84
N TRP A 123 11.05 -4.41 -7.98
CA TRP A 123 11.29 -4.16 -6.55
C TRP A 123 11.73 -5.41 -5.78
N ALA A 124 11.24 -6.59 -6.19
CA ALA A 124 11.60 -7.85 -5.54
C ALA A 124 13.07 -8.23 -5.80
N GLU A 125 13.60 -7.88 -6.97
CA GLU A 125 14.94 -8.24 -7.42
C GLU A 125 15.98 -7.16 -7.07
N GLY A 126 15.56 -5.89 -7.02
CA GLY A 126 16.52 -4.79 -6.89
C GLY A 126 15.98 -3.55 -6.19
N GLY A 127 14.91 -3.66 -5.41
CA GLY A 127 14.60 -2.68 -4.38
C GLY A 127 15.56 -2.85 -3.19
N ARG A 128 15.88 -1.77 -2.47
CA ARG A 128 16.70 -1.83 -1.26
C ARG A 128 15.84 -1.44 -0.08
N VAL A 129 15.86 -2.23 0.99
CA VAL A 129 15.23 -1.83 2.24
C VAL A 129 16.00 -0.61 2.78
N HIS A 130 15.29 0.48 3.04
CA HIS A 130 15.82 1.58 3.81
C HIS A 130 15.90 1.13 5.26
N HIS A 131 17.11 1.13 5.81
CA HIS A 131 17.28 1.04 7.24
C HIS A 131 17.26 2.49 7.72
N ASP A 132 16.25 2.84 8.52
CA ASP A 132 16.34 4.06 9.30
C ASP A 132 17.60 3.91 10.15
N ASP A 133 18.67 4.62 9.78
CA ASP A 133 19.80 4.80 10.68
C ASP A 133 19.20 5.51 11.90
N GLN A 134 19.02 4.72 12.96
CA GLN A 134 18.67 5.20 14.28
C GLN A 134 19.69 6.30 14.61
N PRO A 135 19.28 7.52 14.99
CA PRO A 135 20.21 8.45 15.60
C PRO A 135 20.84 7.84 16.85
#